data_AF-A0A9P6ET45-F1
#
_entry.id   AF-A0A9P6ET45-F1
#
_cell.length_a   1.000
_cell.length_b   1.000
_cell.length_c   1.000
_cell.angle_alpha   90.00
_cell.angle_beta   90.00
_cell.angle_gamma   90.00
#
_symmetry.space_group_name_H-M   'P 1'
#
loop_
_entity.id
_entity.type
_entity.pdbx_description
1 polymer ?
#
loop_
_entity_poly.entity_id
_entity_poly.type
_entity_poly.pdbx_seq_one_letter_code
_entity_poly.pdbx_strand_id
1 'polypeptide(L)'
;MYQPDAYTNPYSNHYPNQYPAATAGNLAATAGLPTPLSYFPPFQVQPPIATPASPDPPEPAVTPRVASKAVERLVTLELQSVGFEKAEPSAVDRLQVEVSTFVQQLFQRAHEYANLANRARVIASDVLLACDDFDLPTKELYQIKKATGKRKRSPKTQGKTHPVGLIKPRSRSASPDLLSSDEEDLNTPGALPIPSTLGNLPNSNAFPELPPKHTYRQTPASPPKKAALPSLEKKLKTAALVQESLQNLLTATEEAMNQDDGELLGHIVNWETNVQPRKRWKVKPK
;
A
#
# COMPACT_ATOMS: atom_id res chain seq x y z
N MET A 1 -23.76 16.46 -35.10
CA MET A 1 -24.38 16.05 -33.82
C MET A 1 -23.92 14.63 -33.56
N TYR A 2 -22.93 14.45 -32.68
CA TYR A 2 -22.39 13.14 -32.32
C TYR A 2 -22.74 12.90 -30.85
N GLN A 3 -23.39 11.76 -30.60
CA GLN A 3 -23.85 11.30 -29.29
C GLN A 3 -22.67 10.59 -28.59
N PRO A 4 -22.39 10.86 -27.31
CA PRO A 4 -21.32 10.16 -26.61
C PRO A 4 -21.85 8.83 -26.05
N ASP A 5 -21.19 7.73 -26.40
CA ASP A 5 -21.40 6.42 -25.80
C ASP A 5 -20.87 6.41 -24.37
N ALA A 6 -21.75 6.02 -23.43
CA ALA A 6 -21.45 5.88 -22.03
C ALA A 6 -20.61 4.61 -21.79
N TYR A 7 -19.41 4.78 -21.25
CA TYR A 7 -18.58 3.67 -20.78
C TYR A 7 -19.13 3.14 -19.44
N THR A 8 -19.80 1.99 -19.49
CA THR A 8 -20.26 1.25 -18.32
C THR A 8 -19.07 0.50 -17.71
N ASN A 9 -18.77 0.79 -16.44
CA ASN A 9 -17.65 0.25 -15.68
C ASN A 9 -18.06 -1.09 -15.02
N PRO A 10 -17.50 -2.27 -15.40
CA PRO A 10 -18.01 -3.56 -14.92
C PRO A 10 -17.39 -4.07 -13.60
N TYR A 11 -16.57 -3.28 -12.91
CA TYR A 11 -15.93 -3.70 -11.65
C TYR A 11 -16.46 -2.94 -10.43
N SER A 12 -17.72 -3.19 -10.08
CA SER A 12 -18.24 -2.87 -8.75
C SER A 12 -18.08 -4.12 -7.87
N ASN A 13 -16.96 -4.19 -7.15
CA ASN A 13 -16.74 -5.20 -6.12
C ASN A 13 -17.66 -4.93 -4.92
N HIS A 14 -18.87 -5.49 -4.98
CA HIS A 14 -19.74 -5.65 -3.83
C HIS A 14 -19.18 -6.73 -2.91
N TYR A 15 -18.58 -6.33 -1.79
CA TYR A 15 -18.36 -7.23 -0.66
C TYR A 15 -19.67 -7.35 0.13
N PRO A 16 -20.25 -8.54 0.28
CA PRO A 16 -21.39 -8.75 1.18
C PRO A 16 -20.86 -8.77 2.61
N ASN A 17 -20.94 -7.62 3.28
CA ASN A 17 -20.65 -7.49 4.70
C ASN A 17 -21.93 -7.87 5.47
N GLN A 18 -22.27 -9.17 5.51
CA GLN A 18 -23.34 -9.69 6.35
C GLN A 18 -22.75 -10.12 7.71
N TYR A 19 -22.66 -9.18 8.63
CA TYR A 19 -22.64 -9.52 10.05
C TYR A 19 -24.08 -9.60 10.54
N PRO A 20 -24.52 -10.71 11.16
CA PRO A 20 -25.81 -10.74 11.82
C PRO A 20 -25.79 -9.77 13.00
N ALA A 21 -26.60 -8.71 12.91
CA ALA A 21 -26.94 -7.88 14.04
C ALA A 21 -27.70 -8.76 15.06
N ALA A 22 -27.19 -8.82 16.29
CA ALA A 22 -27.89 -9.44 17.40
C ALA A 22 -29.13 -8.61 17.71
N THR A 23 -30.28 -9.03 17.19
CA THR A 23 -31.59 -8.50 17.53
C THR A 23 -31.88 -8.80 18.99
N ALA A 24 -31.81 -7.77 19.84
CA ALA A 24 -32.29 -7.83 21.21
C ALA A 24 -33.82 -7.98 21.20
N GLY A 25 -34.28 -9.23 21.23
CA GLY A 25 -35.69 -9.58 21.40
C GLY A 25 -36.12 -9.35 22.84
N ASN A 26 -37.04 -8.40 23.03
CA ASN A 26 -37.89 -8.33 24.20
C ASN A 26 -38.75 -9.59 24.29
N LEU A 27 -38.52 -10.43 25.30
CA LEU A 27 -39.50 -11.39 25.78
C LEU A 27 -39.68 -11.24 27.28
N ALA A 28 -40.91 -10.92 27.63
CA ALA A 28 -41.42 -10.88 28.98
C ALA A 28 -41.61 -12.31 29.54
N ALA A 29 -41.28 -12.45 30.82
CA ALA A 29 -41.82 -13.37 31.81
C ALA A 29 -41.72 -14.90 31.56
N THR A 30 -40.88 -15.59 32.34
CA THR A 30 -41.31 -16.46 33.47
C THR A 30 -40.14 -17.22 34.13
N ALA A 31 -40.16 -17.25 35.47
CA ALA A 31 -39.58 -18.24 36.39
C ALA A 31 -38.05 -18.50 36.44
N GLY A 32 -37.38 -17.80 37.39
CA GLY A 32 -36.67 -18.44 38.52
C GLY A 32 -35.38 -19.22 38.26
N LEU A 33 -34.24 -18.53 38.09
CA LEU A 33 -32.89 -19.04 38.36
C LEU A 33 -31.99 -17.91 38.91
N PRO A 34 -31.08 -18.18 39.87
CA PRO A 34 -30.23 -17.16 40.48
C PRO A 34 -29.12 -16.70 39.52
N THR A 35 -29.19 -15.43 39.13
CA THR A 35 -28.17 -14.75 38.31
C THR A 35 -26.92 -14.45 39.16
N PRO A 36 -25.70 -14.81 38.71
CA PRO A 36 -24.49 -14.36 39.36
C PRO A 36 -24.25 -12.88 39.06
N LEU A 37 -24.19 -12.07 40.14
CA LEU A 37 -23.81 -10.66 40.12
C LEU A 37 -22.42 -10.50 39.46
N SER A 38 -22.43 -10.09 38.20
CA SER A 38 -21.22 -9.74 37.45
C SER A 38 -20.81 -8.32 37.83
N TYR A 39 -19.98 -8.20 38.85
CA TYR A 39 -19.37 -6.95 39.29
C TYR A 39 -18.20 -6.61 38.35
N PHE A 40 -18.49 -6.01 37.20
CA PHE A 40 -17.47 -5.38 36.36
C PHE A 40 -17.38 -3.89 36.72
N PRO A 41 -16.18 -3.36 37.03
CA PRO A 41 -16.01 -1.94 37.26
C PRO A 41 -16.32 -1.16 35.97
N PRO A 42 -16.98 0.01 36.05
CA PRO A 42 -17.21 0.84 34.88
C PRO A 42 -15.87 1.36 34.35
N PHE A 43 -15.50 0.96 33.14
CA PHE A 43 -14.39 1.58 32.43
C PHE A 43 -14.76 3.03 32.14
N GLN A 44 -14.02 3.98 32.72
CA GLN A 44 -14.10 5.38 32.31
C GLN A 44 -13.71 5.45 30.83
N VAL A 45 -14.67 5.83 29.99
CA VAL A 45 -14.46 6.12 28.57
C VAL A 45 -13.58 7.38 28.51
N GLN A 46 -12.28 7.17 28.38
CA GLN A 46 -11.33 8.26 28.14
C GLN A 46 -11.71 8.90 26.80
N PRO A 47 -11.87 10.24 26.72
CA PRO A 47 -12.20 10.90 25.46
C PRO A 47 -11.16 10.50 24.40
N PRO A 48 -11.58 10.24 23.15
CA PRO A 48 -10.67 9.83 22.11
C PRO A 48 -9.58 10.89 21.97
N ILE A 49 -8.37 10.53 22.40
CA ILE A 49 -7.17 11.34 22.17
C ILE A 49 -7.10 11.47 20.65
N ALA A 50 -7.21 12.70 20.15
CA ALA A 50 -7.11 12.99 18.74
C ALA A 50 -5.79 12.40 18.25
N THR A 51 -5.86 11.32 17.47
CA THR A 51 -4.66 10.75 16.85
C THR A 51 -4.05 11.85 16.01
N PRO A 52 -2.77 12.20 16.21
CA PRO A 52 -2.13 13.23 15.40
C PRO A 52 -2.31 12.86 13.94
N ALA A 53 -2.90 13.79 13.17
CA ALA A 53 -3.17 13.57 11.76
C ALA A 53 -1.87 13.14 11.08
N SER A 54 -1.94 12.02 10.35
CA SER A 54 -0.81 11.54 9.55
C SER A 54 -0.32 12.71 8.69
N PRO A 55 1.00 12.98 8.65
CA PRO A 55 1.52 14.11 7.90
C PRO A 55 1.09 14.00 6.44
N ASP A 56 0.59 15.11 5.88
CA ASP A 56 0.18 15.16 4.49
C ASP A 56 1.30 14.65 3.57
N PRO A 57 0.96 13.91 2.50
CA PRO A 57 1.95 13.42 1.57
C PRO A 57 2.76 14.61 1.01
N PRO A 58 4.07 14.44 0.81
CA PRO A 58 4.93 15.53 0.36
C PRO A 58 4.42 16.11 -0.96
N GLU A 59 4.28 17.43 -1.03
CA GLU A 59 3.92 18.12 -2.26
C GLU A 59 4.89 17.75 -3.39
N PRO A 60 4.40 17.47 -4.61
CA PRO A 60 5.25 17.10 -5.72
C PRO A 60 6.20 18.25 -6.08
N ALA A 61 7.47 17.91 -6.36
CA ALA A 61 8.51 18.89 -6.70
C ALA A 61 8.22 19.68 -7.99
N VAL A 62 7.32 19.18 -8.85
CA VAL A 62 6.95 19.81 -10.12
C VAL A 62 5.47 20.17 -10.08
N THR A 63 5.17 21.46 -10.27
CA THR A 63 3.79 21.94 -10.36
C THR A 63 3.20 21.58 -11.72
N PRO A 64 1.87 21.36 -11.82
CA PRO A 64 1.22 20.97 -13.08
C PRO A 64 1.42 22.02 -14.19
N ARG A 65 1.48 23.30 -13.83
CA ARG A 65 1.76 24.39 -14.78
C ARG A 65 3.15 24.30 -15.41
N VAL A 66 4.17 23.91 -14.62
CA VAL A 66 5.54 23.74 -15.12
C VAL A 66 5.64 22.50 -16.01
N ALA A 67 5.01 21.40 -15.61
CA ALA A 67 4.94 20.19 -16.42
C ALA A 67 4.25 20.44 -17.77
N SER A 68 3.11 21.12 -17.77
CA SER A 68 2.38 21.49 -18.98
C SER A 68 3.26 22.29 -19.95
N LYS A 69 3.89 23.37 -19.48
CA LYS A 69 4.82 24.16 -20.31
C LYS A 69 6.02 23.36 -20.83
N ALA A 70 6.50 22.39 -20.05
CA ALA A 70 7.60 21.53 -20.48
C ALA A 70 7.18 20.58 -21.62
N VAL A 71 5.98 20.00 -21.53
CA VAL A 71 5.41 19.15 -22.59
C VAL A 71 5.13 19.97 -23.85
N GLU A 72 4.53 21.15 -23.72
CA GLU A 72 4.30 22.07 -24.85
C GLU A 72 5.61 22.41 -25.59
N ARG A 73 6.68 22.71 -24.84
CA ARG A 73 8.02 22.93 -25.41
C ARG A 73 8.58 21.70 -26.10
N LEU A 74 8.38 20.50 -25.53
CA LEU A 74 8.81 19.26 -26.16
C LEU A 74 8.11 19.06 -27.50
N VAL A 75 6.78 19.21 -27.52
CA VAL A 75 5.96 19.06 -28.73
C VAL A 75 6.39 20.06 -29.81
N THR A 76 6.51 21.33 -29.45
CA THR A 76 6.91 22.38 -30.42
C THR A 76 8.31 22.16 -30.97
N LEU A 77 9.26 21.70 -30.15
CA LEU A 77 10.61 21.35 -30.61
C LEU A 77 10.61 20.15 -31.56
N GLU A 78 9.81 19.12 -31.29
CA GLU A 78 9.72 17.96 -32.17
C GLU A 78 9.08 18.34 -33.52
N LEU A 79 8.01 19.14 -33.52
CA LEU A 79 7.37 19.67 -34.74
C LEU A 79 8.36 20.50 -35.58
N GLN A 80 9.12 21.40 -34.94
CA GLN A 80 10.17 22.15 -35.61
C GLN A 80 11.25 21.23 -36.19
N SER A 81 11.60 20.15 -35.50
CA SER A 81 12.61 19.20 -35.97
C SER A 81 12.18 18.41 -37.21
N VAL A 82 10.88 18.27 -37.43
CA VAL A 82 10.28 17.67 -38.63
C VAL A 82 10.18 18.69 -39.78
N GLY A 83 10.34 19.99 -39.49
CA GLY A 83 10.29 21.08 -40.47
C GLY A 83 8.96 21.82 -40.53
N PHE A 84 8.08 21.65 -39.54
CA PHE A 84 6.89 22.48 -39.42
C PHE A 84 7.27 23.90 -38.95
N GLU A 85 6.94 24.90 -39.77
CA GLU A 85 7.16 26.31 -39.43
C GLU A 85 6.03 26.89 -38.56
N LYS A 86 4.79 26.45 -38.80
CA LYS A 86 3.59 26.88 -38.09
C LYS A 86 2.72 25.66 -37.77
N ALA A 87 2.09 25.67 -36.60
CA ALA A 87 1.15 24.67 -36.15
C ALA A 87 -0.12 25.35 -35.64
N GLU A 88 -1.27 24.71 -35.82
CA GLU A 88 -2.52 25.16 -35.25
C GLU A 88 -2.47 24.99 -33.72
N PRO A 89 -2.81 26.02 -32.91
CA PRO A 89 -2.72 25.93 -31.45
C PRO A 89 -3.63 24.83 -30.89
N SER A 90 -4.81 24.63 -31.47
CA SER A 90 -5.74 23.57 -31.03
C SER A 90 -5.16 22.16 -31.21
N ALA A 91 -4.35 21.96 -32.26
CA ALA A 91 -3.70 20.68 -32.52
C ALA A 91 -2.53 20.43 -31.55
N VAL A 92 -1.78 21.48 -31.20
CA VAL A 92 -0.71 21.39 -30.20
C VAL A 92 -1.27 21.04 -28.83
N ASP A 93 -2.38 21.67 -28.43
CA ASP A 93 -3.06 21.38 -27.15
C ASP A 93 -3.55 19.93 -27.09
N ARG A 94 -4.13 19.42 -28.18
CA ARG A 94 -4.55 18.00 -28.26
C ARG A 94 -3.37 17.05 -28.15
N LEU A 95 -2.29 17.32 -28.88
CA LEU A 95 -1.08 16.49 -28.84
C LEU A 95 -0.47 16.48 -27.43
N GLN A 96 -0.50 17.62 -26.73
CA GLN A 96 -0.06 17.70 -25.34
C GLN A 96 -0.87 16.78 -24.42
N VAL A 97 -2.20 16.80 -24.55
CA VAL A 97 -3.08 15.92 -23.76
C VAL A 97 -2.80 14.46 -24.08
N GLU A 98 -2.67 14.10 -25.36
CA GLU A 98 -2.36 12.74 -25.79
C GLU A 98 -1.01 12.25 -25.24
N VAL A 99 0.05 13.05 -25.35
CA VAL A 99 1.38 12.72 -24.82
C VAL A 99 1.32 12.51 -23.31
N SER A 100 0.63 13.38 -22.57
CA SER A 100 0.50 13.23 -21.12
C SER A 100 -0.29 11.97 -20.72
N THR A 101 -1.36 11.68 -21.46
CA THR A 101 -2.20 10.50 -21.27
C THR A 101 -1.41 9.22 -21.56
N PHE A 102 -0.64 9.22 -22.65
CA PHE A 102 0.21 8.10 -23.03
C PHE A 102 1.27 7.80 -21.95
N VAL A 103 1.97 8.83 -21.44
CA VAL A 103 2.94 8.65 -20.35
C VAL A 103 2.29 8.08 -19.10
N GLN A 104 1.07 8.53 -18.77
CA GLN A 104 0.31 8.01 -17.64
C GLN A 104 -0.07 6.54 -17.83
N GLN A 105 -0.58 6.18 -19.01
CA GLN A 105 -0.95 4.80 -19.35
C GLN A 105 0.26 3.87 -19.33
N LEU A 106 1.40 4.31 -19.88
CA LEU A 106 2.66 3.57 -19.84
C LEU A 106 3.13 3.32 -18.41
N PHE A 107 3.09 4.34 -17.55
CA PHE A 107 3.49 4.20 -16.15
C PHE A 107 2.52 3.31 -15.36
N GLN A 108 1.22 3.43 -15.62
CA GLN A 108 0.20 2.57 -15.01
C GLN A 108 0.47 1.10 -15.32
N ARG A 109 0.74 0.76 -16.59
CA ARG A 109 1.11 -0.60 -16.98
C ARG A 109 2.41 -1.09 -16.34
N ALA A 110 3.43 -0.25 -16.29
CA ALA A 110 4.68 -0.58 -15.61
C ALA A 110 4.46 -0.82 -14.10
N HIS A 111 3.55 -0.09 -13.47
CA HIS A 111 3.18 -0.29 -12.07
C HIS A 111 2.43 -1.60 -11.85
N GLU A 112 1.59 -2.02 -12.79
CA GLU A 112 0.93 -3.34 -12.74
C GLU A 112 1.98 -4.46 -12.81
N TYR A 113 3.02 -4.35 -13.64
CA TYR A 113 4.13 -5.28 -13.65
C TYR A 113 4.92 -5.33 -12.33
N ALA A 114 5.16 -4.17 -11.72
CA ALA A 114 5.78 -4.11 -10.40
C ALA A 114 4.92 -4.81 -9.34
N ASN A 115 3.60 -4.59 -9.38
CA ASN A 115 2.63 -5.23 -8.47
C ASN A 115 2.60 -6.75 -8.66
N LEU A 116 2.59 -7.24 -9.90
CA LEU A 116 2.67 -8.69 -10.20
C LEU A 116 3.95 -9.33 -9.65
N ALA A 117 5.03 -8.56 -9.55
CA ALA A 117 6.28 -8.99 -8.94
C ALA A 117 6.35 -8.74 -7.41
N ASN A 118 5.23 -8.38 -6.76
CA ASN A 118 5.15 -8.01 -5.34
C ASN A 118 6.11 -6.87 -4.94
N ARG A 119 6.38 -5.94 -5.85
CA ARG A 119 7.24 -4.78 -5.63
C ARG A 119 6.39 -3.51 -5.60
N ALA A 120 6.64 -2.64 -4.62
CA ALA A 120 6.00 -1.33 -4.54
C ALA A 120 6.61 -0.27 -5.48
N ARG A 121 7.77 -0.55 -6.10
CA ARG A 121 8.48 0.40 -6.97
C ARG A 121 8.70 -0.19 -8.35
N VAL A 122 8.41 0.65 -9.35
CA VAL A 122 8.67 0.38 -10.77
C VAL A 122 10.18 0.40 -11.03
N ILE A 123 10.67 -0.61 -11.76
CA ILE A 123 12.05 -0.73 -12.21
C ILE A 123 12.08 -0.56 -13.74
N ALA A 124 13.25 -0.25 -14.31
CA ALA A 124 13.43 -0.11 -15.75
C ALA A 124 12.95 -1.32 -16.57
N SER A 125 13.10 -2.55 -16.04
CA SER A 125 12.58 -3.77 -16.70
C SER A 125 11.06 -3.73 -16.90
N ASP A 126 10.32 -3.18 -15.93
CA ASP A 126 8.86 -3.10 -15.97
C ASP A 126 8.40 -2.09 -17.02
N VAL A 127 9.16 -0.99 -17.19
CA VAL A 127 8.91 0.01 -18.23
C VAL A 127 9.22 -0.57 -19.61
N LEU A 128 10.28 -1.37 -19.75
CA LEU A 128 10.60 -2.02 -21.03
C LEU A 128 9.51 -3.00 -21.45
N LEU A 129 8.98 -3.79 -20.52
CA LEU A 129 7.83 -4.68 -20.79
C LEU A 129 6.59 -3.88 -21.17
N ALA A 130 6.30 -2.78 -20.45
CA ALA A 130 5.20 -1.90 -20.81
C ALA A 130 5.38 -1.29 -22.21
N CYS A 131 6.60 -0.92 -22.61
CA CYS A 131 6.85 -0.44 -23.97
C CYS A 131 6.53 -1.50 -25.04
N ASP A 132 6.83 -2.77 -24.77
CA ASP A 132 6.51 -3.86 -25.69
C ASP A 132 4.97 -4.02 -25.86
N ASP A 133 4.17 -3.78 -24.81
CA ASP A 133 2.69 -3.80 -24.91
C ASP A 133 2.09 -2.64 -25.72
N PHE A 134 2.81 -1.51 -25.82
CA PHE A 134 2.41 -0.34 -26.60
C PHE A 134 3.07 -0.31 -27.99
N ASP A 135 3.58 -1.45 -28.48
CA ASP A 135 4.26 -1.58 -29.77
C ASP A 135 5.43 -0.60 -29.94
N LEU A 136 6.16 -0.29 -28.85
CA LEU A 136 7.35 0.56 -28.85
C LEU A 136 8.63 -0.29 -28.78
N PRO A 137 9.16 -0.78 -29.92
CA PRO A 137 10.33 -1.65 -29.91
C PRO A 137 11.56 -0.91 -29.36
N THR A 138 12.16 -1.50 -28.32
CA THR A 138 13.34 -0.96 -27.62
C THR A 138 14.55 -0.68 -28.54
N LYS A 139 14.64 -1.38 -29.67
CA LYS A 139 15.68 -1.16 -30.70
C LYS A 139 15.56 0.20 -31.38
N GLU A 140 14.33 0.68 -31.63
CA GLU A 140 14.09 1.97 -32.28
C GLU A 140 14.39 3.13 -31.32
N LEU A 141 14.07 2.98 -30.04
CA LEU A 141 14.42 3.94 -28.99
C LEU A 141 15.94 4.19 -28.94
N TYR A 142 16.75 3.14 -29.15
CA TYR A 142 18.21 3.29 -29.20
C TYR A 142 18.69 4.11 -30.40
N GLN A 143 18.03 3.95 -31.56
CA GLN A 143 18.33 4.74 -32.75
C GLN A 143 17.95 6.21 -32.54
N ILE A 144 16.78 6.46 -31.95
CA ILE A 144 16.31 7.81 -31.59
C ILE A 144 17.29 8.45 -30.60
N LYS A 145 17.76 7.73 -29.57
CA LYS A 145 18.78 8.21 -28.63
C LYS A 145 20.07 8.63 -29.34
N LYS A 146 20.54 7.83 -30.31
CA LYS A 146 21.75 8.15 -31.08
C LYS A 146 21.55 9.37 -31.97
N ALA A 147 20.38 9.51 -32.61
CA ALA A 147 20.04 10.65 -33.46
C ALA A 147 19.91 11.95 -32.65
N THR A 148 19.18 11.92 -31.54
CA THR A 148 19.01 13.07 -30.64
C THR A 148 20.33 13.49 -29.98
N GLY A 149 21.18 12.54 -29.60
CA GLY A 149 22.53 12.82 -29.09
C GLY A 149 23.43 13.55 -30.09
N LYS A 150 23.33 13.21 -31.38
CA LYS A 150 24.05 13.93 -32.45
C LYS A 150 23.52 15.36 -32.63
N ARG A 151 22.19 15.55 -32.58
CA ARG A 151 21.56 16.88 -32.69
C ARG A 151 22.02 17.82 -31.58
N LYS A 152 22.13 17.34 -30.33
CA LYS A 152 22.61 18.15 -29.19
C LYS A 152 24.04 18.67 -29.35
N ARG A 153 24.87 18.00 -30.15
CA ARG A 153 26.26 18.40 -30.41
C ARG A 153 26.41 19.39 -31.56
N SER A 154 25.35 19.65 -32.33
CA SER A 154 25.38 20.64 -33.41
C SER A 154 25.22 22.05 -32.83
N PRO A 155 26.23 22.92 -32.95
CA PRO A 155 26.15 24.30 -32.43
C PRO A 155 25.15 25.17 -33.21
N LYS A 156 24.73 24.75 -34.42
CA LYS A 156 23.78 25.52 -35.26
C LYS A 156 22.33 25.46 -34.80
N THR A 157 21.95 24.48 -33.98
CA THR A 157 20.56 24.27 -33.54
C THR A 157 20.32 24.63 -32.07
N GLN A 158 21.36 25.08 -31.35
CA GLN A 158 21.20 25.72 -30.05
C GLN A 158 20.69 27.16 -30.23
N GLY A 159 19.50 27.31 -30.82
CA GLY A 159 18.67 28.46 -30.50
C GLY A 159 18.50 28.51 -28.99
N LYS A 160 18.50 29.71 -28.40
CA LYS A 160 18.43 29.99 -26.96
C LYS A 160 17.20 29.36 -26.30
N THR A 161 17.19 28.05 -26.15
CA THR A 161 16.17 27.33 -25.40
C THR A 161 16.52 27.52 -23.94
N HIS A 162 15.92 28.55 -23.34
CA HIS A 162 16.09 28.80 -21.92
C HIS A 162 15.67 27.53 -21.17
N PRO A 163 16.55 26.98 -20.31
CA PRO A 163 16.21 25.79 -19.54
C PRO A 163 14.89 26.04 -18.81
N VAL A 164 13.98 25.07 -18.86
CA VAL A 164 12.76 25.14 -18.05
C VAL A 164 13.23 25.19 -16.59
N GLY A 165 13.13 26.37 -15.98
CA GLY A 165 13.58 26.60 -14.61
C GLY A 165 12.80 25.68 -13.68
N LEU A 166 13.48 24.66 -13.15
CA LEU A 166 12.93 23.86 -12.07
C LEU A 166 12.80 24.78 -10.86
N ILE A 167 11.57 25.04 -10.45
CA ILE A 167 11.30 25.81 -9.23
C ILE A 167 11.82 24.94 -8.09
N LYS A 168 12.74 25.48 -7.27
CA LYS A 168 13.20 24.75 -6.07
C LYS A 168 11.98 24.47 -5.20
N PRO A 169 11.82 23.23 -4.69
CA PRO A 169 10.70 22.92 -3.81
C PRO A 169 10.68 23.92 -2.65
N ARG A 170 9.47 24.33 -2.25
CA ARG A 170 9.29 25.21 -1.10
C ARG A 170 9.98 24.56 0.10
N SER A 171 10.95 25.24 0.68
CA SER A 171 11.62 24.76 1.90
C SER A 171 10.54 24.44 2.93
N ARG A 172 10.55 23.21 3.46
CA ARG A 172 9.66 22.83 4.56
C ARG A 172 9.83 23.86 5.68
N SER A 173 8.72 24.26 6.32
CA SER A 173 8.82 24.97 7.59
C SER A 173 9.68 24.16 8.54
N ALA A 174 10.52 24.82 9.34
CA ALA A 174 11.30 24.13 10.37
C ALA A 174 10.38 23.20 11.16
N SER A 175 10.85 21.97 11.43
CA SER A 175 10.10 21.05 12.29
C SER A 175 9.74 21.80 13.57
N PRO A 176 8.50 21.68 14.07
CA PRO A 176 8.08 22.38 15.27
C PRO A 176 9.07 22.09 16.39
N ASP A 177 9.40 23.12 17.16
CA ASP A 177 10.29 23.00 18.30
C ASP A 177 9.69 21.96 19.25
N LEU A 178 10.47 20.92 19.56
CA LEU A 178 9.99 19.86 20.45
C LEU A 178 9.71 20.51 21.80
N LEU A 179 8.48 20.36 22.29
CA LEU A 179 8.10 20.92 23.58
C LEU A 179 9.09 20.44 24.64
N SER A 180 9.63 21.38 25.42
CA SER A 180 10.40 21.10 26.62
C SER A 180 9.60 20.11 27.46
N SER A 181 10.16 18.92 27.71
CA SER A 181 9.49 17.94 28.55
C SER A 181 9.37 18.48 29.98
N ASP A 182 8.16 18.39 30.56
CA ASP A 182 7.72 18.91 31.87
C ASP A 182 8.51 18.36 33.09
N GLU A 183 9.60 17.63 32.86
CA GLU A 183 10.36 16.90 33.89
C GLU A 183 11.87 17.26 33.89
N GLU A 184 12.28 18.25 33.08
CA GLU A 184 13.65 18.81 33.08
C GLU A 184 13.89 19.82 34.23
N ASP A 185 12.86 20.21 35.00
CA ASP A 185 12.95 21.29 36.01
C ASP A 185 13.42 20.85 37.41
N LEU A 186 13.87 19.60 37.58
CA LEU A 186 14.42 19.15 38.86
C LEU A 186 15.94 18.99 38.81
N ASN A 187 16.58 20.16 38.93
CA ASN A 187 17.98 20.42 39.30
C ASN A 187 19.07 20.34 38.20
N THR A 188 19.62 21.53 37.91
CA THR A 188 21.06 21.87 37.74
C THR A 188 21.47 22.34 36.34
N PRO A 189 22.22 23.45 36.20
CA PRO A 189 22.72 23.90 34.90
C PRO A 189 23.85 22.97 34.40
N GLY A 190 23.64 22.37 33.22
CA GLY A 190 24.71 21.87 32.36
C GLY A 190 25.01 20.36 32.35
N ALA A 191 24.16 19.48 32.89
CA ALA A 191 24.43 18.04 32.82
C ALA A 191 23.16 17.18 32.74
N LEU A 192 22.77 16.82 31.52
CA LEU A 192 22.04 15.57 31.33
C LEU A 192 22.96 14.43 31.82
N PRO A 193 22.50 13.53 32.71
CA PRO A 193 23.32 12.45 33.23
C PRO A 193 23.61 11.45 32.11
N ILE A 194 24.72 11.66 31.41
CA ILE A 194 25.34 10.66 30.54
C ILE A 194 25.49 9.41 31.41
N PRO A 195 24.93 8.25 31.03
CA PRO A 195 25.07 7.04 31.81
C PRO A 195 26.56 6.76 32.02
N SER A 196 26.96 6.39 33.24
CA SER A 196 28.37 6.22 33.64
C SER A 196 29.17 5.28 32.74
N THR A 197 28.50 4.42 31.97
CA THR A 197 29.08 3.53 30.96
C THR A 197 29.61 4.26 29.72
N LEU A 198 29.17 5.48 29.44
CA LEU A 198 29.62 6.30 28.30
C LEU A 198 30.67 7.36 28.70
N GLY A 199 30.89 7.60 30.00
CA GLY A 199 31.81 8.63 30.50
C GLY A 199 33.30 8.35 30.25
N ASN A 200 33.68 7.08 30.05
CA ASN A 200 35.09 6.69 29.84
C ASN A 200 35.53 6.68 28.36
N LEU A 201 34.65 7.09 27.44
CA LEU A 201 35.01 7.15 26.03
C LEU A 201 35.79 8.45 25.76
N PRO A 202 36.97 8.38 25.15
CA PRO A 202 37.87 9.54 24.97
C PRO A 202 37.30 10.67 24.10
N ASN A 203 36.14 10.46 23.45
CA ASN A 203 35.51 11.41 22.52
C ASN A 203 34.03 11.70 22.90
N SER A 204 33.72 11.88 24.17
CA SER A 204 32.36 12.15 24.66
C SER A 204 31.67 13.36 24.00
N ASN A 205 32.44 14.30 23.44
CA ASN A 205 31.93 15.50 22.77
C ASN A 205 31.64 15.31 21.25
N ALA A 206 31.94 14.13 20.69
CA ALA A 206 31.72 13.81 19.27
C ALA A 206 30.45 12.96 19.04
N PHE A 207 29.73 12.62 20.10
CA PHE A 207 28.49 11.86 19.98
C PHE A 207 27.29 12.82 19.90
N PRO A 208 26.31 12.53 19.02
CA PRO A 208 25.06 13.28 19.02
C PRO A 208 24.37 13.13 20.38
N GLU A 209 23.64 14.16 20.78
CA GLU A 209 22.86 14.17 22.01
C GLU A 209 21.95 12.94 22.07
N LEU A 210 21.94 12.27 23.23
CA LEU A 210 21.13 11.08 23.44
C LEU A 210 19.65 11.47 23.24
N PRO A 211 18.88 10.70 22.47
CA PRO A 211 17.47 10.99 22.31
C PRO A 211 16.77 10.95 23.68
N PRO A 212 15.68 11.71 23.86
CA PRO A 212 14.99 11.82 25.13
C PRO A 212 14.69 10.45 25.78
N LYS A 213 14.72 10.36 27.11
CA LYS A 213 14.56 9.08 27.85
C LYS A 213 13.32 8.27 27.45
N HIS A 214 12.25 8.93 27.03
CA HIS A 214 11.01 8.28 26.57
C HIS A 214 11.15 7.56 25.22
N THR A 215 12.16 7.88 24.40
CA THR A 215 12.53 7.10 23.20
C THR A 215 12.98 5.69 23.56
N TYR A 216 13.59 5.49 24.73
CA TYR A 216 14.06 4.19 25.21
C TYR A 216 13.02 3.42 26.04
N ARG A 217 11.89 4.04 26.40
CA ARG A 217 10.81 3.40 27.17
C ARG A 217 9.77 2.66 26.31
N GLN A 218 9.95 2.59 24.99
CA GLN A 218 9.21 1.64 24.14
C GLN A 218 9.74 0.19 24.25
N THR A 219 10.12 -0.24 25.45
CA THR A 219 10.10 -1.68 25.72
C THR A 219 8.62 -2.02 25.91
N PRO A 220 7.96 -2.77 25.01
CA PRO A 220 6.60 -3.22 25.26
C PRO A 220 6.58 -3.87 26.64
N ALA A 221 5.58 -3.53 27.46
CA ALA A 221 5.46 -4.10 28.80
C ALA A 221 5.62 -5.61 28.70
N SER A 222 6.58 -6.18 29.44
CA SER A 222 6.84 -7.61 29.40
C SER A 222 5.52 -8.35 29.54
N PRO A 223 5.20 -9.33 28.68
CA PRO A 223 3.94 -10.05 28.75
C PRO A 223 3.67 -10.48 30.19
N PRO A 224 2.46 -10.24 30.72
CA PRO A 224 2.18 -10.49 32.13
C PRO A 224 2.59 -11.92 32.48
N LYS A 225 3.55 -12.07 33.40
CA LYS A 225 4.08 -13.36 33.87
C LYS A 225 3.07 -14.12 34.74
N LYS A 226 1.82 -14.26 34.29
CA LYS A 226 0.78 -15.13 34.86
C LYS A 226 -0.24 -15.52 33.78
N ALA A 227 0.23 -16.13 32.68
CA ALA A 227 -0.62 -17.08 31.97
C ALA A 227 -0.66 -18.35 32.84
N ALA A 228 -1.59 -18.40 33.79
CA ALA A 228 -2.05 -19.69 34.28
C ALA A 228 -2.45 -20.48 33.02
N LEU A 229 -1.98 -21.72 32.93
CA LEU A 229 -2.35 -22.66 31.88
C LEU A 229 -3.85 -22.50 31.60
N PRO A 230 -4.28 -22.35 30.32
CA PRO A 230 -5.71 -22.25 30.01
C PRO A 230 -6.41 -23.39 30.74
N SER A 231 -7.31 -23.04 31.68
CA SER A 231 -7.83 -24.03 32.63
C SER A 231 -8.41 -25.21 31.85
N LEU A 232 -8.30 -26.42 32.41
CA LEU A 232 -8.85 -27.63 31.81
C LEU A 232 -10.30 -27.39 31.34
N GLU A 233 -11.07 -26.60 32.08
CA GLU A 233 -12.44 -26.21 31.76
C GLU A 233 -12.54 -25.43 30.44
N LYS A 234 -11.61 -24.51 30.16
CA LYS A 234 -11.61 -23.77 28.89
C LYS A 234 -11.33 -24.72 27.72
N LYS A 235 -10.41 -25.67 27.90
CA LYS A 235 -10.13 -26.71 26.88
C LYS A 235 -11.32 -27.66 26.70
N LEU A 236 -11.96 -28.08 27.78
CA LEU A 236 -13.14 -28.96 27.75
C LEU A 236 -14.34 -28.28 27.07
N LYS A 237 -14.57 -26.99 27.35
CA LYS A 237 -15.62 -26.21 26.68
C LYS A 237 -15.37 -26.07 25.18
N THR A 238 -14.12 -25.79 24.79
CA THR A 238 -13.77 -25.73 23.36
C THR A 238 -13.90 -27.10 22.69
N ALA A 239 -13.51 -28.18 23.36
CA ALA A 239 -13.67 -29.54 22.82
C ALA A 239 -15.15 -29.92 22.68
N ALA A 240 -15.98 -29.61 23.67
CA ALA A 240 -17.43 -29.84 23.62
C ALA A 240 -18.07 -29.07 22.45
N LEU A 241 -17.69 -27.80 22.25
CA LEU A 241 -18.19 -26.99 21.14
C LEU A 241 -17.78 -27.54 19.77
N VAL A 242 -16.54 -28.00 19.63
CA VAL A 242 -16.07 -28.64 18.39
C VAL A 242 -16.82 -29.94 18.13
N GLN A 243 -17.06 -30.75 19.17
CA GLN A 243 -17.79 -31.99 19.06
C GLN A 243 -19.25 -31.76 18.64
N GLU A 244 -19.94 -30.81 19.26
CA GLU A 244 -21.32 -30.44 18.91
C GLU A 244 -21.41 -29.90 17.47
N SER A 245 -20.45 -29.08 17.04
CA SER A 245 -20.38 -28.60 15.65
C SER A 245 -20.18 -29.75 14.65
N LEU A 246 -19.32 -30.72 14.96
CA LEU A 246 -19.08 -31.89 14.11
C LEU A 246 -20.31 -32.80 14.07
N GLN A 247 -20.97 -33.00 15.19
CA GLN A 247 -22.20 -33.77 15.28
C GLN A 247 -23.30 -33.13 14.43
N ASN A 248 -23.52 -31.82 14.57
CA ASN A 248 -24.52 -31.09 13.77
C ASN A 248 -24.20 -31.15 12.27
N LEU A 249 -22.92 -31.10 11.89
CA LEU A 249 -22.51 -31.24 10.50
C LEU A 249 -22.81 -32.65 9.98
N LEU A 250 -22.47 -33.69 10.75
CA LEU A 250 -22.74 -35.08 10.36
C LEU A 250 -24.24 -35.36 10.23
N THR A 251 -25.06 -34.90 11.18
CA THR A 251 -26.52 -35.05 11.09
C THR A 251 -27.12 -34.27 9.92
N ALA A 252 -26.62 -33.07 9.64
CA ALA A 252 -27.06 -32.30 8.48
C ALA A 252 -26.68 -32.99 7.16
N THR A 253 -25.51 -33.62 7.09
CA THR A 253 -25.11 -34.41 5.92
C THR A 253 -25.89 -35.72 5.80
N GLU A 254 -26.23 -36.38 6.91
CA GLU A 254 -27.02 -37.62 6.92
C GLU A 254 -28.47 -37.38 6.46
N GLU A 255 -29.06 -36.25 6.86
CA GLU A 255 -30.40 -35.86 6.42
C GLU A 255 -30.44 -35.45 4.95
N ALA A 256 -29.38 -34.82 4.43
CA ALA A 256 -29.22 -34.53 3.00
C ALA A 256 -28.96 -35.80 2.16
N MET A 257 -28.19 -36.77 2.66
CA MET A 257 -27.85 -38.00 1.92
C MET A 257 -29.09 -38.87 1.65
N ASN A 258 -30.08 -38.88 2.56
CA ASN A 258 -31.32 -39.63 2.36
C ASN A 258 -32.28 -39.00 1.34
N GLN A 259 -32.04 -37.74 0.92
CA GLN A 259 -32.93 -37.00 0.02
C GLN A 259 -32.43 -36.98 -1.45
N ASP A 260 -31.14 -37.21 -1.69
CA ASP A 260 -30.49 -37.02 -3.00
C ASP A 260 -30.06 -38.33 -3.73
N ASP A 261 -30.17 -39.50 -3.09
CA ASP A 261 -29.75 -40.80 -3.69
C ASP A 261 -30.56 -41.21 -4.95
N GLY A 262 -31.64 -40.50 -5.29
CA GLY A 262 -32.43 -40.70 -6.50
C GLY A 262 -31.97 -39.92 -7.75
N GLU A 263 -31.23 -38.82 -7.59
CA GLU A 263 -30.99 -37.86 -8.69
C GLU A 263 -29.50 -37.53 -8.91
N LEU A 264 -28.61 -37.89 -7.97
CA LEU A 264 -27.21 -37.47 -7.98
C LEU A 264 -26.21 -38.40 -8.70
N LEU A 265 -26.64 -39.50 -9.35
CA LEU A 265 -25.75 -40.31 -10.20
C LEU A 265 -25.51 -39.69 -11.60
N GLY A 266 -26.24 -38.64 -11.98
CA GLY A 266 -26.13 -38.00 -13.30
C GLY A 266 -25.04 -36.93 -13.45
N HIS A 267 -24.48 -36.42 -12.33
CA HIS A 267 -23.62 -35.24 -12.34
C HIS A 267 -22.21 -35.45 -11.75
N ILE A 268 -21.72 -36.69 -11.69
CA ILE A 268 -20.32 -36.95 -11.37
C ILE A 268 -19.45 -36.63 -12.59
N VAL A 269 -19.03 -35.37 -12.68
CA VAL A 269 -17.93 -34.94 -13.53
C VAL A 269 -16.64 -35.56 -12.97
N ASN A 270 -15.94 -36.31 -13.80
CA ASN A 270 -14.71 -37.02 -13.46
C ASN A 270 -13.53 -36.02 -13.32
N TRP A 271 -13.21 -35.60 -12.08
CA TRP A 271 -12.12 -34.65 -11.80
C TRP A 271 -10.73 -35.31 -11.69
N GLU A 272 -10.60 -36.62 -11.90
CA GLU A 272 -9.38 -37.38 -11.55
C GLU A 272 -8.30 -37.43 -12.66
N THR A 273 -8.47 -36.75 -13.79
CA THR A 273 -7.58 -36.93 -14.97
C THR A 273 -6.49 -35.88 -15.18
N ASN A 274 -6.20 -34.97 -14.23
CA ASN A 274 -5.09 -34.01 -14.39
C ASN A 274 -4.13 -33.93 -13.19
N VAL A 275 -3.59 -35.07 -12.77
CA VAL A 275 -2.41 -35.13 -11.91
C VAL A 275 -1.15 -35.07 -12.80
N GLN A 276 -0.58 -33.88 -12.96
CA GLN A 276 0.75 -33.75 -13.60
C GLN A 276 1.84 -34.38 -12.72
N PRO A 277 2.80 -35.14 -13.28
CA PRO A 277 3.86 -35.76 -12.51
C PRO A 277 4.83 -34.70 -11.96
N ARG A 278 4.94 -34.63 -10.62
CA ARG A 278 5.92 -33.79 -9.92
C ARG A 278 7.35 -34.21 -10.27
N LYS A 279 8.14 -33.31 -10.86
CA LYS A 279 9.58 -33.48 -11.11
C LYS A 279 10.33 -33.74 -9.79
N ARG A 280 10.85 -34.96 -9.62
CA ARG A 280 11.77 -35.31 -8.52
C ARG A 280 13.16 -34.76 -8.84
N TRP A 281 13.68 -33.91 -7.96
CA TRP A 281 15.07 -33.44 -8.04
C TRP A 281 15.98 -34.57 -7.54
N LYS A 282 16.89 -35.04 -8.39
CA LYS A 282 17.91 -36.03 -8.01
C LYS A 282 19.01 -35.33 -7.23
N VAL A 283 19.12 -35.63 -5.93
CA VAL A 283 20.31 -35.30 -5.13
C VAL A 283 21.33 -36.42 -5.35
N LYS A 284 22.53 -36.08 -5.85
CA LYS A 284 23.64 -37.05 -5.97
C LYS A 284 24.33 -37.17 -4.60
N PRO A 285 24.60 -38.40 -4.11
CA PRO A 285 25.49 -38.59 -2.97
C PRO A 285 26.95 -38.39 -3.37
N LYS A 286 27.74 -37.90 -2.42
CA LYS A 286 29.18 -37.66 -2.50
C LYS A 286 29.96 -38.94 -2.22
#